data_AF-A0AAQ0FG16-F1
#
_entry.id   AF-A0AAQ0FG16-F1
#
_cell.length_a   1.000
_cell.length_b   1.000
_cell.length_c   1.000
_cell.angle_alpha   90.00
_cell.angle_beta   90.00
_cell.angle_gamma   90.00
#
_symmetry.space_group_name_H-M   'P 1'
#
loop_
_entity.id
_entity.type
_entity.pdbx_description
1 polymer ?
#
loop_
_entity_poly.entity_id
_entity_poly.type
_entity_poly.pdbx_seq_one_letter_code
_entity_poly.pdbx_strand_id
1 'polypeptide(L)'
;MRVFHLPIVLASLLAVLSPDARAADLPKSIAAQLPAGYQPLLAQAGPDLDNGRHSFLVVVHRAVDTREQPSPRPLLIFEEQADHAFRLAARNDQVVLRANEGGQCDPFDPDDAADNGFAVKGRYFTVQNFVACGQHWTDYVTFRYDPHTHGWVFSNRIVTESFPLDDQPDHVTVTRADAHRPVSFGQWQRKD
;
A
#
# COMPACT_ATOMS: atom_id res chain seq x y z
N MET A 1 6.51 -46.31 48.88
CA MET A 1 5.68 -45.42 48.04
C MET A 1 6.63 -44.52 47.26
N ARG A 2 6.72 -44.69 45.93
CA ARG A 2 7.59 -43.90 45.05
C ARG A 2 6.81 -42.67 44.60
N VAL A 3 7.30 -41.47 44.88
CA VAL A 3 6.77 -40.22 44.32
C VAL A 3 7.73 -39.78 43.22
N PHE A 4 7.24 -39.81 41.99
CA PHE A 4 7.94 -39.34 40.81
C PHE A 4 7.90 -37.81 40.78
N HIS A 5 9.06 -37.16 40.79
CA HIS A 5 9.15 -35.73 40.48
C HIS A 5 9.17 -35.55 38.96
N LEU A 6 8.11 -34.93 38.43
CA LEU A 6 7.99 -34.54 37.03
C LEU A 6 8.72 -33.20 36.84
N PRO A 7 9.73 -33.09 35.97
CA PRO A 7 10.32 -31.79 35.68
C PRO A 7 9.41 -31.05 34.69
N ILE A 8 8.91 -29.90 35.12
CA ILE A 8 8.22 -28.93 34.26
C ILE A 8 9.29 -28.31 33.36
N VAL A 9 9.35 -28.77 32.11
CA VAL A 9 10.16 -28.13 31.07
C VAL A 9 9.40 -26.90 30.60
N LEU A 10 9.86 -25.72 31.02
CA LEU A 10 9.36 -24.43 30.58
C LEU A 10 9.83 -24.22 29.13
N ALA A 11 8.94 -24.44 28.16
CA ALA A 11 9.21 -24.15 26.76
C ALA A 11 9.19 -22.63 26.55
N SER A 12 10.37 -22.04 26.39
CA SER A 12 10.53 -20.63 26.00
C SER A 12 9.96 -20.42 24.59
N LEU A 13 8.80 -19.77 24.51
CA LEU A 13 8.22 -19.30 23.25
C LEU A 13 9.13 -18.18 22.71
N LEU A 14 9.96 -18.51 21.71
CA LEU A 14 10.65 -17.51 20.90
C LEU A 14 9.59 -16.84 20.01
N ALA A 15 9.04 -15.72 20.47
CA ALA A 15 8.33 -14.80 19.61
C ALA A 15 9.34 -14.25 18.60
N VAL A 16 9.22 -14.69 17.34
CA VAL A 16 9.89 -14.05 16.22
C VAL A 16 9.24 -12.68 16.06
N LEU A 17 9.89 -11.65 16.61
CA LEU A 17 9.63 -10.28 16.21
C LEU A 17 10.01 -10.17 14.74
N SER A 18 9.00 -10.13 13.87
CA SER A 18 9.18 -9.63 12.51
C SER A 18 9.68 -8.18 12.63
N PRO A 19 10.82 -7.81 12.04
CA PRO A 19 11.20 -6.41 12.02
C PRO A 19 10.19 -5.67 11.14
N ASP A 20 9.47 -4.73 11.74
CA ASP A 20 8.75 -3.69 11.02
C ASP A 20 9.71 -3.08 9.99
N ALA A 21 9.41 -3.27 8.71
CA ALA A 21 10.17 -2.71 7.62
C ALA A 21 9.98 -1.20 7.63
N ARG A 22 10.75 -0.51 8.45
CA ARG A 22 10.87 0.94 8.38
C ARG A 22 11.46 1.30 7.02
N ALA A 23 11.19 2.53 6.59
CA ALA A 23 11.93 3.23 5.52
C ALA A 23 13.46 2.99 5.48
N ALA A 24 14.06 2.58 6.60
CA ALA A 24 15.47 2.22 6.75
C ALA A 24 15.93 0.95 6.00
N ASP A 25 15.03 0.08 5.54
CA ASP A 25 15.38 -1.22 4.93
C ASP A 25 15.16 -1.30 3.41
N LEU A 26 14.98 -0.15 2.75
CA LEU A 26 14.77 -0.12 1.31
C LEU A 26 16.01 -0.66 0.57
N PRO A 27 15.85 -1.61 -0.39
CA PRO A 27 16.97 -2.07 -1.21
C PRO A 27 17.74 -0.89 -1.81
N LYS A 28 19.08 -0.91 -1.75
CA LYS A 28 19.93 0.21 -2.21
C LYS A 28 19.65 0.64 -3.65
N SER A 29 19.32 -0.32 -4.51
CA SER A 29 18.93 -0.08 -5.90
C SER A 29 17.66 0.77 -5.98
N ILE A 30 16.67 0.53 -5.12
CA ILE A 30 15.44 1.34 -5.03
C ILE A 30 15.76 2.72 -4.43
N ALA A 31 16.49 2.77 -3.31
CA ALA A 31 16.81 4.03 -2.62
C ALA A 31 17.52 5.04 -3.55
N ALA A 32 18.42 4.55 -4.42
CA ALA A 32 19.13 5.39 -5.39
C ALA A 32 18.25 5.96 -6.52
N GLN A 33 17.03 5.45 -6.69
CA GLN A 33 16.09 5.85 -7.74
C GLN A 33 14.94 6.72 -7.22
N LEU A 34 14.90 7.02 -5.91
CA LEU A 34 13.84 7.87 -5.37
C LEU A 34 13.92 9.29 -5.94
N PRO A 35 12.78 9.93 -6.24
CA PRO A 35 12.77 11.29 -6.76
C PRO A 35 13.46 12.27 -5.81
N ALA A 36 14.20 13.25 -6.35
CA ALA A 36 14.90 14.23 -5.53
C ALA A 36 13.94 15.01 -4.61
N GLY A 37 14.31 15.12 -3.33
CA GLY A 37 13.52 15.80 -2.30
C GLY A 37 12.32 15.01 -1.79
N TYR A 38 12.20 13.74 -2.15
CA TYR A 38 11.25 12.78 -1.58
C TYR A 38 11.96 11.79 -0.66
N GLN A 39 11.23 11.31 0.34
CA GLN A 39 11.62 10.23 1.24
C GLN A 39 10.54 9.15 1.23
N PRO A 40 10.88 7.88 1.51
CA PRO A 40 9.88 6.82 1.62
C PRO A 40 8.95 7.07 2.81
N LEU A 41 7.64 6.98 2.56
CA LEU A 41 6.58 6.97 3.57
C LEU A 41 6.21 5.52 3.93
N LEU A 42 5.99 4.69 2.93
CA LEU A 42 5.68 3.27 3.07
C LEU A 42 6.44 2.48 2.00
N ALA A 43 6.94 1.31 2.36
CA ALA A 43 7.57 0.42 1.41
C ALA A 43 7.27 -1.05 1.75
N GLN A 44 6.79 -1.81 0.78
CA GLN A 44 6.35 -3.19 0.98
C GLN A 44 6.67 -4.06 -0.25
N ALA A 45 6.94 -5.34 -0.02
CA ALA A 45 6.96 -6.33 -1.11
C ALA A 45 5.64 -6.27 -1.90
N GLY A 46 5.75 -6.16 -3.21
CA GLY A 46 4.62 -6.03 -4.12
C GLY A 46 4.09 -7.36 -4.63
N PRO A 47 3.12 -7.33 -5.56
CA PRO A 47 2.51 -8.52 -6.16
C PRO A 47 3.46 -9.37 -7.00
N ASP A 48 3.05 -10.60 -7.28
CA ASP A 48 3.73 -11.54 -8.15
C ASP A 48 3.78 -11.06 -9.62
N LEU A 49 4.91 -11.27 -10.30
CA LEU A 49 5.14 -10.89 -11.69
C LEU A 49 4.99 -12.06 -12.70
N ASP A 50 4.45 -13.21 -12.29
CA ASP A 50 4.28 -14.44 -13.09
C ASP A 50 5.55 -15.00 -13.77
N ASN A 51 6.71 -14.52 -13.35
CA ASN A 51 8.01 -14.90 -13.91
C ASN A 51 9.05 -15.22 -12.82
N GLY A 52 8.58 -15.36 -11.57
CA GLY A 52 9.41 -15.62 -10.39
C GLY A 52 10.21 -14.42 -9.88
N ARG A 53 10.13 -13.25 -10.53
CA ARG A 53 10.77 -12.02 -10.06
C ARG A 53 9.87 -11.27 -9.09
N HIS A 54 10.51 -10.49 -8.23
CA HIS A 54 9.83 -9.74 -7.19
C HIS A 54 9.48 -8.32 -7.64
N SER A 55 8.42 -7.77 -7.04
CA SER A 55 8.11 -6.34 -7.14
C SER A 55 8.12 -5.68 -5.77
N PHE A 56 8.18 -4.35 -5.75
CA PHE A 56 8.17 -3.54 -4.55
C PHE A 56 7.26 -2.34 -4.75
N LEU A 57 6.39 -2.07 -3.79
CA LEU A 57 5.55 -0.88 -3.74
C LEU A 57 6.20 0.13 -2.80
N VAL A 58 6.38 1.37 -3.25
CA VAL A 58 6.96 2.44 -2.44
C VAL A 58 6.12 3.70 -2.58
N VAL A 59 5.48 4.10 -1.48
CA VAL A 59 4.91 5.45 -1.36
C VAL A 59 6.04 6.37 -0.93
N VAL A 60 6.19 7.50 -1.62
CA VAL A 60 7.11 8.55 -1.22
C VAL A 60 6.37 9.84 -0.91
N HIS A 61 6.92 10.64 -0.01
CA HIS A 61 6.39 11.95 0.36
C HIS A 61 7.52 12.96 0.57
N ARG A 62 7.19 14.25 0.69
CA ARG A 62 8.15 15.27 1.12
C ARG A 62 8.14 15.39 2.64
N ALA A 63 9.26 15.80 3.24
CA ALA A 63 9.33 15.98 4.69
C ALA A 63 8.35 17.03 5.25
N VAL A 64 7.89 17.96 4.39
CA VAL A 64 6.89 18.98 4.74
C VAL A 64 5.45 18.50 4.61
N ASP A 65 5.22 17.25 4.22
CA ASP A 65 3.89 16.70 3.96
C ASP A 65 3.07 16.61 5.26
N THR A 66 2.24 17.62 5.47
CA THR A 66 1.26 17.65 6.58
C THR A 66 -0.11 18.06 6.05
N ARG A 67 -1.13 17.97 6.87
CA ARG A 67 -2.47 18.46 6.52
C ARG A 67 -2.50 19.94 6.17
N GLU A 68 -1.69 20.75 6.84
CA GLU A 68 -1.56 22.19 6.62
C GLU A 68 -0.67 22.52 5.42
N GLN A 69 0.29 21.64 5.10
CA GLN A 69 1.21 21.77 3.98
C GLN A 69 1.25 20.49 3.15
N PRO A 70 0.14 20.12 2.47
CA PRO A 70 0.05 18.84 1.78
C PRO A 70 0.95 18.81 0.55
N SER A 71 1.54 17.66 0.29
CA SER A 71 2.37 17.40 -0.88
C SER A 71 1.88 16.14 -1.61
N PRO A 72 2.15 15.99 -2.92
CA PRO A 72 1.82 14.75 -3.62
C PRO A 72 2.51 13.55 -2.98
N ARG A 73 1.82 12.39 -2.96
CA ARG A 73 2.34 11.11 -2.49
C ARG A 73 2.47 10.10 -3.65
N PRO A 74 3.51 10.21 -4.49
CA PRO A 74 3.74 9.23 -5.55
C PRO A 74 3.80 7.80 -5.01
N LEU A 75 3.04 6.92 -5.62
CA LEU A 75 3.25 5.49 -5.55
C LEU A 75 4.16 5.05 -6.69
N LEU A 76 5.28 4.44 -6.34
CA LEU A 76 6.29 3.90 -7.22
C LEU A 76 6.21 2.37 -7.18
N ILE A 77 6.20 1.74 -8.33
CA ILE A 77 6.33 0.29 -8.46
C ILE A 77 7.71 -0.02 -9.01
N PHE A 78 8.48 -0.80 -8.26
CA PHE A 78 9.77 -1.30 -8.67
C PHE A 78 9.66 -2.78 -9.01
N GLU A 79 10.34 -3.20 -10.07
CA GLU A 79 10.41 -4.61 -10.48
C GLU A 79 11.85 -5.06 -10.53
N GLU A 80 12.10 -6.22 -9.97
CA GLU A 80 13.39 -6.90 -10.07
C GLU A 80 13.65 -7.25 -11.55
N GLN A 81 14.86 -6.96 -12.00
CA GLN A 81 15.34 -7.30 -13.34
C GLN A 81 16.16 -8.59 -13.30
N ALA A 82 16.62 -9.06 -14.47
CA ALA A 82 17.44 -10.26 -14.57
C ALA A 82 18.78 -10.18 -13.82
N ASP A 83 19.27 -8.98 -13.52
CA ASP A 83 20.47 -8.73 -12.71
C ASP A 83 20.18 -8.71 -11.20
N HIS A 84 18.97 -9.07 -10.77
CA HIS A 84 18.45 -8.98 -9.41
C HIS A 84 18.37 -7.56 -8.84
N ALA A 85 18.61 -6.53 -9.65
CA ALA A 85 18.40 -5.16 -9.24
C ALA A 85 16.96 -4.73 -9.52
N PHE A 86 16.37 -4.00 -8.58
CA PHE A 86 15.09 -3.35 -8.77
C PHE A 86 15.22 -2.12 -9.67
N ARG A 87 14.28 -1.93 -10.59
CA ARG A 87 14.15 -0.74 -11.45
C ARG A 87 12.74 -0.18 -11.37
N LEU A 88 12.60 1.13 -11.45
CA LEU A 88 11.30 1.78 -11.49
C LEU A 88 10.54 1.32 -12.75
N ALA A 89 9.41 0.65 -12.56
CA ALA A 89 8.55 0.14 -13.62
C ALA A 89 7.36 1.07 -13.87
N ALA A 90 6.78 1.64 -12.81
CA ALA A 90 5.63 2.53 -12.93
C ALA A 90 5.53 3.54 -11.79
N ARG A 91 4.86 4.65 -12.04
CA ARG A 91 4.61 5.72 -11.05
C ARG A 91 3.19 6.27 -11.22
N ASN A 92 2.50 6.52 -10.11
CA ASN A 92 1.21 7.20 -10.07
C ASN A 92 1.19 8.22 -8.92
N ASP A 93 0.79 9.46 -9.21
CA ASP A 93 0.82 10.57 -8.26
C ASP A 93 -0.57 10.90 -7.67
N GLN A 94 -1.58 10.05 -7.89
CA GLN A 94 -2.99 10.31 -7.62
C GLN A 94 -3.69 9.25 -6.77
N VAL A 95 -3.14 8.03 -6.71
CA VAL A 95 -3.77 6.90 -6.02
C VAL A 95 -3.65 6.96 -4.49
N VAL A 96 -2.53 7.48 -3.98
CA VAL A 96 -2.34 7.74 -2.56
C VAL A 96 -2.76 9.17 -2.29
N LEU A 97 -3.75 9.33 -1.42
CA LEU A 97 -4.30 10.64 -1.11
C LEU A 97 -3.36 11.44 -0.21
N ARG A 98 -3.28 12.74 -0.47
CA ARG A 98 -2.48 13.70 0.31
C ARG A 98 -3.07 13.87 1.71
N ALA A 99 -2.24 14.36 2.63
CA ALA A 99 -2.59 14.52 4.03
C ALA A 99 -3.93 15.25 4.28
N ASN A 100 -4.28 16.23 3.44
CA ASN A 100 -5.47 17.04 3.62
C ASN A 100 -6.71 16.54 2.87
N GLU A 101 -6.60 15.45 2.10
CA GLU A 101 -7.68 14.97 1.24
C GLU A 101 -8.70 14.09 1.97
N GLY A 102 -8.48 13.83 3.26
CA GLY A 102 -9.41 13.07 4.09
C GLY A 102 -10.33 13.90 5.00
N GLY A 103 -10.36 15.22 4.80
CA GLY A 103 -11.22 16.10 5.59
C GLY A 103 -10.64 16.30 6.99
N GLN A 104 -11.06 15.50 7.97
CA GLN A 104 -10.65 15.67 9.38
C GLN A 104 -9.29 15.07 9.69
N CYS A 105 -8.91 13.96 9.03
CA CYS A 105 -7.62 13.32 9.22
C CYS A 105 -6.89 13.07 7.91
N ASP A 106 -5.66 12.63 8.05
CA ASP A 106 -4.85 12.12 6.96
C ASP A 106 -5.44 10.79 6.46
N PRO A 107 -5.84 10.69 5.18
CA PRO A 107 -6.42 9.48 4.62
C PRO A 107 -5.40 8.34 4.38
N PHE A 108 -4.11 8.64 4.53
CA PHE A 108 -3.01 7.69 4.41
C PHE A 108 -1.94 8.06 5.46
N ASP A 109 -2.38 8.12 6.73
CA ASP A 109 -1.53 8.48 7.86
C ASP A 109 -0.32 7.53 7.96
N PRO A 110 0.92 8.03 8.14
CA PRO A 110 2.10 7.18 8.20
C PRO A 110 2.08 6.09 9.28
N ASP A 111 1.45 6.35 10.44
CA ASP A 111 1.40 5.38 11.54
C ASP A 111 0.43 4.24 11.20
N ASP A 112 -0.72 4.54 10.59
CA ASP A 112 -1.71 3.54 10.18
C ASP A 112 -1.34 2.82 8.87
N ALA A 113 -0.73 3.54 7.93
CA ALA A 113 -0.37 3.03 6.61
C ALA A 113 0.71 1.94 6.67
N ALA A 114 1.52 1.91 7.73
CA ALA A 114 2.51 0.85 7.96
C ALA A 114 1.85 -0.54 7.98
N ASP A 115 0.68 -0.65 8.59
CA ASP A 115 -0.06 -1.91 8.71
C ASP A 115 -1.16 -2.05 7.65
N ASN A 116 -1.76 -0.93 7.23
CA ASN A 116 -3.01 -0.95 6.47
C ASN A 116 -2.91 -0.24 5.12
N GLY A 117 -1.77 0.34 4.71
CA GLY A 117 -1.67 1.14 3.49
C GLY A 117 -1.83 0.33 2.20
N PHE A 118 -1.43 -0.95 2.21
CA PHE A 118 -1.58 -1.86 1.08
C PHE A 118 -2.21 -3.20 1.47
N ALA A 119 -2.98 -3.75 0.54
CA ALA A 119 -3.32 -5.18 0.53
C ALA A 119 -2.74 -5.82 -0.74
N VAL A 120 -1.91 -6.85 -0.60
CA VAL A 120 -1.28 -7.57 -1.74
C VAL A 120 -1.77 -9.01 -1.78
N LYS A 121 -2.20 -9.47 -2.96
CA LYS A 121 -2.64 -10.87 -3.16
C LYS A 121 -2.42 -11.34 -4.60
N GLY A 122 -1.56 -12.33 -4.77
CA GLY A 122 -1.18 -12.84 -6.08
C GLY A 122 -0.63 -11.70 -6.94
N ARG A 123 -1.25 -11.46 -8.10
CA ARG A 123 -0.89 -10.37 -9.03
C ARG A 123 -1.54 -9.02 -8.72
N TYR A 124 -2.31 -8.91 -7.63
CA TYR A 124 -3.08 -7.72 -7.30
C TYR A 124 -2.48 -7.00 -6.12
N PHE A 125 -2.57 -5.67 -6.15
CA PHE A 125 -2.44 -4.85 -4.96
C PHE A 125 -3.57 -3.83 -4.89
N THR A 126 -3.95 -3.46 -3.67
CA THR A 126 -4.90 -2.40 -3.37
C THR A 126 -4.22 -1.34 -2.53
N VAL A 127 -4.33 -0.08 -2.95
CA VAL A 127 -4.03 1.07 -2.11
C VAL A 127 -5.24 1.35 -1.23
N GLN A 128 -5.06 1.40 0.08
CA GLN A 128 -6.15 1.53 1.05
C GLN A 128 -6.08 2.90 1.71
N ASN A 129 -6.74 3.89 1.11
CA ASN A 129 -6.95 5.17 1.77
C ASN A 129 -8.19 5.06 2.67
N PHE A 130 -8.15 5.61 3.89
CA PHE A 130 -9.29 5.58 4.80
C PHE A 130 -9.24 6.70 5.83
N VAL A 131 -10.39 7.07 6.38
CA VAL A 131 -10.50 7.97 7.54
C VAL A 131 -11.49 7.36 8.54
N ALA A 132 -11.15 7.44 9.82
CA ALA A 132 -11.97 6.92 10.93
C ALA A 132 -11.95 7.83 12.18
N CYS A 133 -11.81 9.14 12.00
CA CYS A 133 -11.62 10.11 13.09
C CYS A 133 -12.81 11.07 13.27
N GLY A 134 -14.02 10.61 12.97
CA GLY A 134 -15.26 11.38 13.00
C GLY A 134 -16.06 11.14 11.74
N GLN A 135 -15.49 11.49 10.58
CA GLN A 135 -15.92 10.92 9.29
C GLN A 135 -15.36 9.51 9.15
N HIS A 136 -16.16 8.61 8.57
CA HIS A 136 -15.76 7.22 8.35
C HIS A 136 -15.95 6.90 6.86
N TRP A 137 -14.85 6.73 6.14
CA TRP A 137 -14.91 6.32 4.74
C TRP A 137 -13.64 5.61 4.32
N THR A 138 -13.73 4.83 3.23
CA THR A 138 -12.60 4.16 2.58
C THR A 138 -12.60 4.45 1.08
N ASP A 139 -11.40 4.53 0.49
CA ASP A 139 -11.17 4.59 -0.96
C ASP A 139 -10.09 3.59 -1.34
N TYR A 140 -10.55 2.42 -1.77
CA TYR A 140 -9.71 1.27 -2.09
C TYR A 140 -9.55 1.16 -3.59
N VAL A 141 -8.32 1.36 -4.07
CA VAL A 141 -8.00 1.32 -5.50
C VAL A 141 -7.10 0.12 -5.79
N THR A 142 -7.62 -0.84 -6.55
CA THR A 142 -6.93 -2.08 -6.90
C THR A 142 -6.35 -2.01 -8.30
N PHE A 143 -5.10 -2.42 -8.42
CA PHE A 143 -4.41 -2.68 -9.68
C PHE A 143 -3.97 -4.13 -9.76
N ARG A 144 -3.66 -4.57 -10.97
CA ARG A 144 -3.09 -5.89 -11.22
C ARG A 144 -1.93 -5.82 -12.20
N TYR A 145 -0.99 -6.74 -12.06
CA TYR A 145 -0.02 -7.02 -13.10
C TYR A 145 -0.71 -7.74 -14.28
N ASP A 146 -0.39 -7.30 -15.49
CA ASP A 146 -0.84 -7.90 -16.73
C ASP A 146 0.37 -8.52 -17.47
N PRO A 147 0.49 -9.87 -17.49
CA PRO A 147 1.65 -10.54 -18.07
C PRO A 147 1.69 -10.41 -19.60
N HIS A 148 0.58 -10.06 -20.27
CA HIS A 148 0.58 -9.88 -21.73
C HIS A 148 1.22 -8.57 -22.14
N THR A 149 1.06 -7.53 -21.31
CA THR A 149 1.63 -6.20 -21.57
C THR A 149 2.88 -5.90 -20.74
N HIS A 150 3.24 -6.79 -19.80
CA HIS A 150 4.29 -6.57 -18.81
C HIS A 150 4.09 -5.23 -18.08
N GLY A 151 2.86 -4.99 -17.62
CA GLY A 151 2.48 -3.69 -17.07
C GLY A 151 1.37 -3.78 -16.03
N TRP A 152 1.14 -2.67 -15.35
CA TRP A 152 0.15 -2.55 -14.29
C TRP A 152 -1.10 -1.87 -14.81
N VAL A 153 -2.27 -2.47 -14.55
CA VAL A 153 -3.55 -1.96 -15.03
C VAL A 153 -4.55 -1.86 -13.89
N PHE A 154 -5.42 -0.85 -13.98
CA PHE A 154 -6.54 -0.67 -13.06
C PHE A 154 -7.46 -1.90 -13.09
N SER A 155 -7.91 -2.33 -11.92
CA SER A 155 -8.86 -3.44 -11.75
C SER A 155 -10.20 -2.90 -11.28
N ASN A 156 -10.23 -2.23 -10.13
CA ASN A 156 -11.43 -1.66 -9.56
C ASN A 156 -11.12 -0.59 -8.51
N ARG A 157 -12.11 0.23 -8.20
CA ARG A 157 -12.13 1.18 -7.07
C ARG A 157 -13.41 0.93 -6.27
N ILE A 158 -13.29 0.83 -4.96
CA ILE A 158 -14.40 0.72 -4.04
C ILE A 158 -14.32 1.90 -3.08
N VAL A 159 -15.37 2.71 -3.04
CA VAL A 159 -15.52 3.79 -2.07
C VAL A 159 -16.66 3.41 -1.14
N THR A 160 -16.39 3.43 0.17
CA THR A 160 -17.41 3.20 1.19
C THR A 160 -17.49 4.43 2.09
N GLU A 161 -18.69 4.95 2.29
CA GLU A 161 -18.98 5.94 3.33
C GLU A 161 -19.81 5.26 4.42
N SER A 162 -19.42 5.45 5.67
CA SER A 162 -20.03 4.81 6.83
C SER A 162 -20.59 5.84 7.80
N PHE A 163 -21.74 5.51 8.40
CA PHE A 163 -22.51 6.41 9.27
C PHE A 163 -22.73 5.76 10.65
N PRO A 164 -21.66 5.46 11.41
CA PRO A 164 -21.75 4.64 12.61
C PRO A 164 -22.56 5.27 13.76
N LEU A 165 -22.81 6.59 13.70
CA LEU A 165 -23.54 7.33 14.72
C LEU A 165 -24.99 7.64 14.33
N ASP A 166 -25.36 7.49 13.06
CA ASP A 166 -26.64 7.98 12.52
C ASP A 166 -27.64 6.84 12.22
N ASP A 167 -27.32 5.59 12.57
CA ASP A 167 -28.12 4.37 12.26
C ASP A 167 -28.49 4.26 10.77
N GLN A 168 -27.64 4.79 9.90
CA GLN A 168 -27.79 4.73 8.45
C GLN A 168 -26.90 3.63 7.88
N PRO A 169 -27.35 2.91 6.83
CA PRO A 169 -26.52 1.92 6.18
C PRO A 169 -25.31 2.56 5.49
N ASP A 170 -24.23 1.79 5.36
CA ASP A 170 -23.08 2.20 4.58
C ASP A 170 -23.46 2.42 3.10
N HIS A 171 -22.87 3.45 2.51
CA HIS A 171 -22.99 3.74 1.08
C HIS A 171 -21.75 3.22 0.35
N VAL A 172 -21.92 2.28 -0.57
CA VAL A 172 -20.82 1.65 -1.31
C VAL A 172 -20.92 1.93 -2.81
N THR A 173 -19.88 2.53 -3.37
CA THR A 173 -19.74 2.75 -4.81
C THR A 173 -18.60 1.91 -5.36
N VAL A 174 -18.87 1.15 -6.43
CA VAL A 174 -17.88 0.30 -7.09
C VAL A 174 -17.69 0.72 -8.54
N THR A 175 -16.46 1.08 -8.89
CA THR A 175 -16.04 1.29 -10.29
C THR A 175 -15.17 0.13 -10.72
N ARG A 176 -15.52 -0.56 -11.81
CA ARG A 176 -14.71 -1.66 -12.39
C ARG A 176 -14.00 -1.19 -13.65
N ALA A 177 -12.84 -1.79 -13.93
CA ALA A 177 -12.14 -1.57 -15.18
C ALA A 177 -12.99 -2.00 -16.38
N ASP A 178 -12.89 -1.23 -17.46
CA ASP A 178 -13.41 -1.62 -18.77
C ASP A 178 -12.38 -2.51 -19.47
N ALA A 179 -12.75 -3.78 -19.71
CA ALA A 179 -11.86 -4.75 -20.35
C ALA A 179 -11.47 -4.35 -21.78
N HIS A 180 -12.28 -3.55 -22.47
CA HIS A 180 -12.00 -3.07 -23.82
C HIS A 180 -11.13 -1.80 -23.83
N ARG A 181 -11.00 -1.13 -22.68
CA ARG A 181 -10.27 0.12 -22.52
C ARG A 181 -9.45 0.09 -21.22
N PRO A 182 -8.43 -0.78 -21.15
CA PRO A 182 -7.60 -0.89 -19.96
C PRO A 182 -6.92 0.45 -19.65
N VAL A 183 -6.94 0.84 -18.39
CA VAL A 183 -6.26 2.04 -17.89
C VAL A 183 -4.96 1.59 -17.22
N SER A 184 -3.82 2.03 -17.74
CA SER A 184 -2.53 1.74 -17.11
C SER A 184 -2.41 2.45 -15.77
N PHE A 185 -1.59 1.90 -14.87
CA PHE A 185 -1.34 2.46 -13.55
C PHE A 185 -0.93 3.93 -13.62
N GLY A 186 0.02 4.31 -14.47
CA GLY A 186 0.47 5.71 -14.57
C GLY A 186 -0.55 6.67 -15.18
N GLN A 187 -1.55 6.17 -15.91
CA GLN A 187 -2.62 6.98 -16.51
C GLN A 187 -3.87 7.04 -15.64
N TRP A 188 -3.98 6.17 -14.63
CA TRP A 188 -5.12 6.17 -13.75
C TRP A 188 -5.19 7.47 -12.96
N GLN A 189 -6.37 8.09 -12.97
CA GLN A 189 -6.66 9.29 -12.23
C GLN A 189 -7.93 9.05 -11.43
N ARG A 190 -7.98 9.61 -10.23
CA ARG A 190 -9.21 9.69 -9.48
C ARG A 190 -10.18 10.55 -10.28
N LYS A 191 -11.38 10.03 -10.54
CA LYS A 191 -12.48 10.84 -11.05
C LYS A 191 -13.17 11.46 -9.85
N ASP A 192 -13.34 12.77 -9.91
CA ASP A 192 -14.16 13.54 -8.96
C ASP A 192 -15.65 13.16 -9.10
#